data_AF-A0A438JXE7-F1
#
_entry.id   AF-A0A438JXE7-F1
#
_cell.length_a   1.000
_cell.length_b   1.000
_cell.length_c   1.000
_cell.angle_alpha   90.00
_cell.angle_beta   90.00
_cell.angle_gamma   90.00
#
_symmetry.space_group_name_H-M   'P 1'
#
loop_
_entity.id
_entity.type
_entity.pdbx_description
1 polymer ?
#
loop_
_entity_poly.entity_id
_entity_poly.type
_entity_poly.pdbx_seq_one_letter_code
_entity_poly.pdbx_strand_id
1 'polypeptide(L)'
;MDVQLCQMVGQMEKVGCLINFLVNSPAGTWFMKSIDASDTIKNGENMFKYLDEVVEEIGEENVVQVITDNASNYVNAGMRLMEKRSRLWWTPCAAHCIDLMLEDIGKLNVHATTLSRARQVVKFIYGHTWVLSLMRTFTKNHELIRPAITRFATAFLTLQSLYKQKQALYSNVLLRKMTTVPLVSVLREVDSEERPAMGYIYELMDSAKEKIAFNCRGMERKYGPIWRKIDARWTPQLHRPLHAAGYYLNPQLRYGDKFSNVDEVRKGLFECMDKMLDYQKRLKADIQLDSYDQAMGELGVVL
;
A
#
# COMPACT_ATOMS: atom_id res chain seq x y z
N MET A 1 27.40 5.28 -2.11
CA MET A 1 26.65 5.79 -0.95
C MET A 1 25.76 4.66 -0.49
N ASP A 2 26.25 3.87 0.46
CA ASP A 2 25.51 2.74 1.03
C ASP A 2 24.43 3.27 1.98
N VAL A 3 23.33 3.74 1.41
CA VAL A 3 22.08 3.86 2.17
C VAL A 3 21.47 2.47 2.11
N GLN A 4 21.75 1.66 3.13
CA GLN A 4 20.91 0.51 3.42
C GLN A 4 19.50 1.08 3.63
N LEU A 5 18.64 1.02 2.60
CA LEU A 5 17.22 1.20 2.86
C LEU A 5 16.87 0.04 3.79
N CYS A 6 16.36 0.35 4.96
CA CYS A 6 15.67 -0.61 5.80
C CYS A 6 14.25 -0.09 5.93
N GLN A 7 13.30 -0.62 5.13
CA GLN A 7 11.90 -0.50 5.51
C GLN A 7 11.64 -1.56 6.57
N MET A 8 11.38 -1.13 7.79
CA MET A 8 10.84 -2.04 8.77
C MET A 8 9.37 -2.29 8.48
N VAL A 9 9.00 -3.52 8.07
CA VAL A 9 7.59 -3.91 7.98
C VAL A 9 7.24 -4.70 9.24
N GLY A 10 6.51 -4.06 10.15
CA GLY A 10 5.84 -4.75 11.25
C GLY A 10 4.57 -5.42 10.72
N GLN A 11 4.62 -6.69 10.35
CA GLN A 11 3.43 -7.45 9.94
C GLN A 11 2.90 -8.27 11.11
N MET A 12 1.73 -7.89 11.65
CA MET A 12 0.95 -8.75 12.55
C MET A 12 0.18 -9.78 11.72
N GLU A 13 0.71 -10.99 11.60
CA GLU A 13 -0.10 -12.13 11.18
C GLU A 13 -0.86 -12.67 12.39
N LYS A 14 -2.19 -12.65 12.31
CA LYS A 14 -3.08 -13.00 13.42
C LYS A 14 -3.21 -14.52 13.58
N VAL A 15 -2.11 -15.17 13.92
CA VAL A 15 -2.07 -16.53 14.50
C VAL A 15 -1.18 -16.42 15.74
N GLY A 16 -1.77 -15.95 16.86
CA GLY A 16 -1.01 -15.58 18.06
C GLY A 16 -0.58 -14.11 18.05
N CYS A 17 -0.20 -13.59 19.22
CA CYS A 17 0.22 -12.21 19.34
C CYS A 17 1.72 -12.03 19.06
N LEU A 18 2.15 -12.45 17.88
CA LEU A 18 3.53 -12.29 17.45
C LEU A 18 3.65 -11.03 16.58
N ILE A 19 4.67 -10.22 16.85
CA ILE A 19 5.06 -9.08 16.02
C ILE A 19 6.33 -9.48 15.28
N ASN A 20 6.22 -9.58 13.96
CA ASN A 20 7.38 -9.84 13.11
C ASN A 20 8.00 -8.53 12.65
N PHE A 21 9.33 -8.44 12.76
CA PHE A 21 10.12 -7.34 12.21
C PHE A 21 10.85 -7.83 10.97
N LEU A 22 10.49 -7.24 9.83
CA LEU A 22 11.13 -7.48 8.54
C LEU A 22 11.93 -6.24 8.14
N VAL A 23 13.07 -6.42 7.49
CA VAL A 23 13.96 -5.36 7.00
C VAL A 23 14.02 -5.46 5.48
N ASN A 24 13.60 -4.40 4.78
CA ASN A 24 13.65 -4.34 3.32
C ASN A 24 14.75 -3.39 2.83
N SER A 25 15.62 -3.88 1.94
CA SER A 25 16.72 -3.15 1.31
C SER A 25 16.74 -3.37 -0.21
N PRO A 26 17.62 -2.70 -0.98
CA PRO A 26 17.78 -3.00 -2.40
C PRO A 26 18.16 -4.46 -2.70
N ALA A 27 18.69 -5.18 -1.72
CA ALA A 27 18.97 -6.62 -1.82
C ALA A 27 17.76 -7.52 -1.55
N GLY A 28 16.61 -6.95 -1.15
CA GLY A 28 15.38 -7.65 -0.82
C GLY A 28 14.97 -7.53 0.65
N THR A 29 13.90 -8.26 1.00
CA THR A 29 13.32 -8.34 2.35
C THR A 29 13.93 -9.49 3.15
N TRP A 30 14.27 -9.23 4.41
CA TRP A 30 14.87 -10.21 5.33
C TRP A 30 14.12 -10.20 6.65
N PHE A 31 13.90 -11.39 7.22
CA PHE A 31 13.35 -11.50 8.56
C PHE A 31 14.43 -11.18 9.60
N MET A 32 14.15 -10.23 10.50
CA MET A 32 15.06 -9.84 11.56
C MET A 32 14.77 -10.62 12.85
N LYS A 33 13.59 -10.38 13.44
CA LYS A 33 13.15 -11.06 14.68
C LYS A 33 11.64 -11.06 14.82
N SER A 34 11.14 -11.90 15.72
CA SER A 34 9.73 -11.93 16.15
C SER A 34 9.65 -11.71 17.65
N ILE A 35 8.67 -10.94 18.10
CA ILE A 35 8.42 -10.67 19.52
C ILE A 35 7.03 -11.17 19.88
N ASP A 36 6.93 -11.99 20.93
CA ASP A 36 5.66 -12.33 21.53
C ASP A 36 5.14 -11.16 22.37
N ALA A 37 4.05 -10.57 21.89
CA ALA A 37 3.36 -9.45 22.49
C ALA A 37 2.04 -9.87 23.17
N SER A 38 1.83 -11.16 23.45
CA SER A 38 0.58 -11.70 24.02
C SER A 38 0.16 -10.98 25.31
N ASP A 39 1.13 -10.56 26.11
CA ASP A 39 0.89 -9.88 27.40
C ASP A 39 0.83 -8.34 27.29
N THR A 40 1.08 -7.76 26.11
CA THR A 40 1.41 -6.32 25.95
C THR A 40 0.59 -5.57 24.90
N ILE A 41 -0.43 -6.19 24.31
CA ILE A 41 -1.22 -5.74 23.12
C ILE A 41 -1.84 -4.33 23.23
N LYS A 42 -1.93 -3.73 24.41
CA LYS A 42 -2.75 -2.52 24.64
C LYS A 42 -2.01 -1.23 24.94
N ASN A 43 -0.67 -1.20 24.96
CA ASN A 43 0.06 0.03 25.28
C ASN A 43 0.96 0.50 24.13
N GLY A 44 0.69 1.70 23.60
CA GLY A 44 1.52 2.34 22.56
C GLY A 44 2.97 2.60 23.03
N GLU A 45 3.22 2.66 24.33
CA GLU A 45 4.57 2.77 24.90
C GLU A 45 5.43 1.55 24.63
N ASN A 46 4.86 0.35 24.78
CA ASN A 46 5.62 -0.89 24.55
C ASN A 46 5.92 -1.04 23.06
N MET A 47 4.96 -0.68 22.20
CA MET A 47 5.19 -0.67 20.75
C MET A 47 6.31 0.31 20.36
N PHE A 48 6.32 1.51 20.94
CA PHE A 48 7.40 2.46 20.75
C PHE A 48 8.74 1.86 21.17
N LYS A 49 8.84 1.22 22.34
CA LYS A 49 10.08 0.57 22.80
C LYS A 49 10.57 -0.50 21.82
N TYR A 50 9.68 -1.36 21.33
CA TYR A 50 10.07 -2.39 20.36
C TYR A 50 10.59 -1.79 19.05
N LEU A 51 9.92 -0.77 18.51
CA LEU A 51 10.39 -0.08 17.31
C LEU A 51 11.73 0.63 17.55
N ASP A 52 11.84 1.30 18.70
CA ASP A 52 13.03 2.04 19.13
C ASP A 52 14.26 1.15 19.26
N GLU A 53 14.11 -0.03 19.87
CA GLU A 53 15.15 -1.03 20.04
C GLU A 53 15.63 -1.59 18.70
N VAL A 54 14.71 -1.93 17.80
CA VAL A 54 15.10 -2.48 16.48
C VAL A 54 15.82 -1.44 15.64
N VAL A 55 15.40 -0.16 15.68
CA VAL A 55 16.12 0.91 14.97
C VAL A 55 17.52 1.08 15.55
N GLU A 56 17.69 0.96 16.86
CA GLU A 56 19.00 1.02 17.52
C GLU A 56 19.90 -0.16 17.10
N GLU A 57 19.36 -1.38 17.04
CA GLU A 57 20.08 -2.58 16.60
C GLU A 57 20.57 -2.49 15.15
N ILE A 58 19.80 -1.84 14.27
CA ILE A 58 20.14 -1.66 12.85
C ILE A 58 21.10 -0.47 12.65
N GLY A 59 21.07 0.50 13.56
CA GLY A 59 21.72 1.80 13.43
C GLY A 59 20.81 2.81 12.74
N GLU A 60 20.56 3.96 13.39
CA GLU A 60 19.64 5.00 12.89
C GLU A 60 20.04 5.53 11.51
N GLU A 61 21.33 5.60 11.22
CA GLU A 61 21.87 6.01 9.93
C GLU A 61 21.48 5.07 8.76
N ASN A 62 21.09 3.84 9.08
CA ASN A 62 20.68 2.80 8.13
C ASN A 62 19.15 2.67 8.05
N VAL A 63 18.38 3.50 8.76
CA VAL A 63 16.91 3.41 8.75
C VAL A 63 16.29 4.69 8.20
N VAL A 64 15.76 4.60 6.99
CA VAL A 64 15.04 5.70 6.32
C VAL A 64 13.58 5.77 6.78
N GLN A 65 12.94 4.61 6.95
CA GLN A 65 11.50 4.51 7.11
C GLN A 65 11.09 3.32 7.98
N VAL A 66 10.16 3.55 8.90
CA VAL A 66 9.45 2.51 9.65
C VAL A 66 7.99 2.47 9.20
N ILE A 67 7.51 1.26 8.88
CA ILE A 67 6.17 1.01 8.36
C ILE A 67 5.41 0.09 9.31
N THR A 68 4.25 0.54 9.76
CA THR A 68 3.37 -0.25 10.63
C THR A 68 1.93 -0.20 10.14
N ASP A 69 1.04 -0.99 10.75
CA ASP A 69 -0.38 -0.80 10.51
C ASP A 69 -0.88 0.57 11.02
N ASN A 70 -2.14 0.87 10.71
CA ASN A 70 -2.77 2.16 11.00
C ASN A 70 -3.65 2.15 12.27
N ALA A 71 -3.51 1.13 13.14
CA ALA A 71 -4.19 1.12 14.42
C ALA A 71 -3.56 2.16 15.38
N SER A 72 -4.38 2.68 16.30
CA SER A 72 -4.04 3.87 17.09
C SER A 72 -2.77 3.71 17.94
N ASN A 73 -2.49 2.51 18.44
CA ASN A 73 -1.28 2.18 19.19
C ASN A 73 -0.02 2.30 18.31
N TYR A 74 -0.08 1.85 17.06
CA TYR A 74 1.03 1.95 16.12
C TYR A 74 1.24 3.38 15.63
N VAL A 75 0.15 4.11 15.36
CA VAL A 75 0.23 5.53 15.02
C VAL A 75 0.91 6.30 16.15
N ASN A 76 0.51 6.07 17.40
CA ASN A 76 1.13 6.76 18.54
C ASN A 76 2.62 6.41 18.68
N ALA A 77 2.97 5.12 18.55
CA ALA A 77 4.35 4.67 18.62
C ALA A 77 5.22 5.26 17.50
N GLY A 78 4.71 5.27 16.27
CA GLY A 78 5.39 5.83 15.11
C GLY A 78 5.62 7.34 15.21
N MET A 79 4.65 8.09 15.73
CA MET A 79 4.83 9.52 15.99
C MET A 79 5.91 9.78 17.03
N ARG A 80 5.89 9.05 18.16
CA ARG A 80 6.94 9.14 19.19
C ARG A 80 8.32 8.77 18.63
N LEU A 81 8.39 7.81 17.71
CA LEU A 81 9.62 7.42 17.05
C LEU A 81 10.18 8.56 16.18
N MET A 82 9.33 9.25 15.43
CA MET A 82 9.73 10.42 14.63
C MET A 82 10.10 11.63 15.48
N GLU A 83 9.52 11.77 16.68
CA GLU A 83 9.92 12.81 17.66
C GLU A 83 11.31 12.53 18.22
N LYS A 84 11.62 11.27 18.56
CA LYS A 84 12.94 10.87 19.05
C LYS A 84 14.00 10.93 17.95
N ARG A 85 13.68 10.47 16.74
CA ARG A 85 14.62 10.35 15.61
C ARG A 85 14.27 11.29 14.48
N SER A 86 14.95 12.43 14.46
CA SER A 86 14.64 13.54 13.54
C SER A 86 14.82 13.21 12.06
N ARG A 87 15.71 12.28 11.70
CA ARG A 87 16.04 11.93 10.31
C ARG A 87 15.24 10.77 9.72
N LEU A 88 14.43 10.11 10.54
CA LEU A 88 13.65 8.93 10.17
C LEU A 88 12.18 9.28 9.92
N TRP A 89 11.56 8.58 8.97
CA TRP A 89 10.13 8.64 8.72
C TRP A 89 9.38 7.46 9.33
N TRP A 90 8.21 7.72 9.89
CA TRP A 90 7.19 6.70 10.11
C TRP A 90 6.02 6.92 9.14
N THR A 91 5.51 5.84 8.57
CA THR A 91 4.34 5.88 7.68
C THR A 91 3.43 4.68 7.90
N PRO A 92 2.10 4.81 7.76
CA PRO A 92 1.22 3.66 7.78
C PRO A 92 1.42 2.80 6.53
N CYS A 93 1.18 1.50 6.68
CA CYS A 93 1.31 0.51 5.60
C CYS A 93 0.35 0.81 4.44
N ALA A 94 0.91 0.93 3.23
CA ALA A 94 0.16 1.21 2.01
C ALA A 94 -0.92 0.15 1.74
N ALA A 95 -0.57 -1.13 1.86
CA ALA A 95 -1.51 -2.24 1.65
C ALA A 95 -2.69 -2.15 2.63
N HIS A 96 -2.41 -1.86 3.90
CA HIS A 96 -3.44 -1.67 4.91
C HIS A 96 -4.32 -0.43 4.64
N CYS A 97 -3.73 0.70 4.25
CA CYS A 97 -4.48 1.90 3.88
C CYS A 97 -5.41 1.65 2.68
N ILE A 98 -4.94 0.95 1.65
CA ILE A 98 -5.75 0.59 0.48
C ILE A 98 -6.85 -0.40 0.87
N ASP A 99 -6.59 -1.34 1.77
CA ASP A 99 -7.62 -2.24 2.30
C ASP A 99 -8.74 -1.48 3.02
N LEU A 100 -8.40 -0.46 3.80
CA LEU A 100 -9.37 0.43 4.45
C LEU A 100 -10.17 1.26 3.42
N MET A 101 -9.53 1.72 2.34
CA MET A 101 -10.25 2.39 1.23
C MET A 101 -11.27 1.45 0.60
N LEU A 102 -10.87 0.21 0.31
CA LEU A 102 -11.75 -0.82 -0.23
C LEU A 102 -12.90 -1.13 0.73
N GLU A 103 -12.64 -1.20 2.03
CA GLU A 103 -13.66 -1.38 3.06
C GLU A 103 -14.69 -0.23 3.03
N ASP A 104 -14.23 1.02 2.99
CA ASP A 104 -15.09 2.20 3.02
C ASP A 104 -15.90 2.38 1.73
N ILE A 105 -15.35 1.97 0.59
CA ILE A 105 -16.09 1.88 -0.68
C ILE A 105 -17.15 0.78 -0.58
N GLY A 106 -16.82 -0.36 0.04
CA GLY A 106 -17.76 -1.46 0.25
C GLY A 106 -18.98 -1.09 1.11
N LYS A 107 -18.85 -0.07 1.97
CA LYS A 107 -19.94 0.50 2.79
C LYS A 107 -20.89 1.40 2.00
N LEU A 108 -20.57 1.79 0.76
CA LEU A 108 -21.49 2.58 -0.07
C LEU A 108 -22.73 1.73 -0.44
N ASN A 109 -23.92 2.34 -0.39
CA ASN A 109 -25.20 1.64 -0.65
C ASN A 109 -25.22 0.89 -1.98
N VAL A 110 -24.56 1.42 -3.01
CA VAL A 110 -24.43 0.81 -4.34
C VAL A 110 -23.64 -0.51 -4.34
N HIS A 111 -22.81 -0.75 -3.33
CA HIS A 111 -21.94 -1.93 -3.20
C HIS A 111 -22.37 -2.85 -2.06
N ALA A 112 -22.99 -2.33 -1.01
CA ALA A 112 -23.33 -3.06 0.22
C ALA A 112 -24.18 -4.33 -0.04
N THR A 113 -25.25 -4.22 -0.82
CA THR A 113 -26.13 -5.36 -1.13
C THR A 113 -25.41 -6.43 -1.96
N THR A 114 -24.60 -6.02 -2.94
CA THR A 114 -23.84 -6.92 -3.81
C THR A 114 -22.76 -7.67 -3.03
N LEU A 115 -22.03 -6.98 -2.15
CA LEU A 115 -21.02 -7.57 -1.27
C LEU A 115 -21.63 -8.55 -0.27
N SER A 116 -22.78 -8.20 0.34
CA SER A 116 -23.49 -9.09 1.25
C SER A 116 -23.92 -10.38 0.57
N ARG A 117 -24.52 -10.28 -0.64
CA ARG A 117 -24.92 -11.46 -1.43
C ARG A 117 -23.74 -12.32 -1.84
N ALA A 118 -22.64 -11.71 -2.29
CA ALA A 118 -21.44 -12.46 -2.64
C ALA A 118 -20.82 -13.21 -1.46
N ARG A 119 -20.77 -12.59 -0.28
CA ARG A 119 -20.34 -13.27 0.96
C ARG A 119 -21.24 -14.46 1.31
N GLN A 120 -22.55 -14.33 1.14
CA GLN A 120 -23.49 -15.44 1.36
C GLN A 120 -23.25 -16.60 0.39
N VAL A 121 -23.07 -16.32 -0.90
CA VAL A 121 -22.75 -17.33 -1.92
C VAL A 121 -21.44 -18.06 -1.59
N VAL A 122 -20.41 -17.32 -1.21
CA VAL A 122 -19.10 -17.88 -0.85
C VAL A 122 -19.20 -18.73 0.42
N LYS A 123 -19.87 -18.22 1.45
CA LYS A 123 -20.13 -18.95 2.70
C LYS A 123 -20.89 -20.25 2.44
N PHE A 124 -21.86 -20.22 1.53
CA PHE A 124 -22.60 -21.41 1.13
C PHE A 124 -21.69 -22.43 0.41
N ILE A 125 -20.91 -22.01 -0.59
CA ILE A 125 -20.03 -22.91 -1.35
C ILE A 125 -18.98 -23.56 -0.45
N TYR A 126 -18.25 -22.76 0.34
CA TYR A 126 -17.19 -23.27 1.22
C TYR A 126 -17.73 -23.97 2.47
N GLY A 127 -18.98 -23.70 2.87
CA GLY A 127 -19.64 -24.35 4.01
C GLY A 127 -20.22 -25.73 3.71
N HIS A 128 -20.25 -26.16 2.43
CA HIS A 128 -20.79 -27.45 2.02
C HIS A 128 -19.78 -28.22 1.18
N THR A 129 -19.21 -29.29 1.73
CA THR A 129 -18.13 -30.09 1.12
C THR A 129 -18.44 -30.56 -0.30
N TRP A 130 -19.67 -31.00 -0.54
CA TRP A 130 -20.09 -31.47 -1.86
C TRP A 130 -20.18 -30.33 -2.89
N VAL A 131 -20.66 -29.14 -2.48
CA VAL A 131 -20.73 -27.94 -3.35
C VAL A 131 -19.34 -27.43 -3.65
N LEU A 132 -18.44 -27.44 -2.68
CA LEU A 132 -17.03 -27.07 -2.85
C LEU A 132 -16.33 -28.01 -3.83
N SER A 133 -16.51 -29.32 -3.68
CA SER A 133 -15.95 -30.33 -4.59
C SER A 133 -16.50 -30.17 -6.01
N LEU A 134 -17.80 -29.92 -6.13
CA LEU A 134 -18.45 -29.65 -7.41
C LEU A 134 -17.90 -28.38 -8.07
N MET A 135 -17.79 -27.28 -7.32
CA MET A 135 -17.22 -26.02 -7.79
C MET A 135 -15.78 -26.22 -8.30
N ARG A 136 -14.92 -26.86 -7.51
CA ARG A 136 -13.53 -27.17 -7.90
C ARG A 136 -13.45 -28.00 -9.18
N THR A 137 -14.38 -28.93 -9.38
CA THR A 137 -14.46 -29.74 -10.60
C THR A 137 -14.76 -28.87 -11.82
N PHE A 138 -15.73 -27.95 -11.72
CA PHE A 138 -16.08 -27.03 -12.81
C PHE A 138 -15.04 -25.92 -13.06
N THR A 139 -14.35 -25.47 -12.02
CA THR A 139 -13.37 -24.37 -12.12
C THR A 139 -11.94 -24.86 -12.37
N LYS A 140 -11.73 -26.17 -12.63
CA LYS A 140 -10.39 -26.78 -12.75
C LYS A 140 -9.51 -26.45 -11.51
N ASN A 141 -10.07 -26.67 -10.33
CA ASN A 141 -9.51 -26.38 -9.01
C ASN A 141 -9.18 -24.90 -8.75
N HIS A 142 -9.72 -23.95 -9.51
CA HIS A 142 -9.56 -22.53 -9.18
C HIS A 142 -10.46 -22.16 -8.00
N GLU A 143 -9.83 -21.70 -6.92
CA GLU A 143 -10.52 -21.22 -5.73
C GLU A 143 -11.25 -19.89 -5.98
N LEU A 144 -12.44 -19.77 -5.40
CA LEU A 144 -13.23 -18.54 -5.41
C LEU A 144 -12.72 -17.56 -4.37
N ILE A 145 -12.43 -18.05 -3.17
CA ILE A 145 -11.66 -17.30 -2.19
C ILE A 145 -10.20 -17.42 -2.63
N ARG A 146 -9.65 -16.33 -3.15
CA ARG A 146 -8.21 -16.16 -3.10
C ARG A 146 -7.91 -15.62 -1.71
N PRO A 147 -7.11 -16.32 -0.88
CA PRO A 147 -6.45 -15.64 0.24
C PRO A 147 -5.79 -14.39 -0.36
N ALA A 148 -6.35 -13.22 -0.05
CA ALA A 148 -5.72 -11.97 -0.37
C ALA A 148 -4.93 -11.55 0.85
N ILE A 149 -3.77 -10.96 0.58
CA ILE A 149 -2.98 -10.00 1.35
C ILE A 149 -3.71 -9.42 2.58
N THR A 150 -4.97 -9.00 2.42
CA THR A 150 -5.84 -8.47 3.47
C THR A 150 -7.29 -8.99 3.41
N ARG A 151 -7.99 -8.96 4.57
CA ARG A 151 -9.35 -9.50 4.75
C ARG A 151 -10.43 -8.85 3.88
N PHE A 152 -10.33 -7.55 3.54
CA PHE A 152 -11.36 -6.88 2.75
C PHE A 152 -11.09 -6.97 1.25
N ALA A 153 -9.82 -6.87 0.84
CA ALA A 153 -9.40 -7.23 -0.51
C ALA A 153 -9.86 -8.65 -0.88
N THR A 154 -9.81 -9.59 0.07
CA THR A 154 -10.34 -10.96 -0.11
C THR A 154 -11.79 -10.93 -0.60
N ALA A 155 -12.66 -10.04 -0.08
CA ALA A 155 -14.05 -9.96 -0.54
C ALA A 155 -14.17 -9.47 -1.99
N PHE A 156 -13.36 -8.50 -2.40
CA PHE A 156 -13.36 -7.98 -3.78
C PHE A 156 -12.67 -8.92 -4.77
N LEU A 157 -11.59 -9.61 -4.35
CA LEU A 157 -10.96 -10.68 -5.12
C LEU A 157 -11.90 -11.86 -5.30
N THR A 158 -12.66 -12.20 -4.26
CA THR A 158 -13.65 -13.25 -4.32
C THR A 158 -14.77 -12.90 -5.29
N LEU A 159 -15.25 -11.65 -5.28
CA LEU A 159 -16.18 -11.14 -6.29
C LEU A 159 -15.59 -11.21 -7.71
N GLN A 160 -14.32 -10.86 -7.88
CA GLN A 160 -13.63 -10.95 -9.16
C GLN A 160 -13.49 -12.41 -9.62
N SER A 161 -13.17 -13.34 -8.71
CA SER A 161 -13.06 -14.78 -8.99
C SER A 161 -14.41 -15.38 -9.34
N LEU A 162 -15.45 -15.10 -8.54
CA LEU A 162 -16.84 -15.46 -8.83
C LEU A 162 -17.25 -15.02 -10.23
N TYR A 163 -16.89 -13.81 -10.65
CA TYR A 163 -17.16 -13.35 -12.01
C TYR A 163 -16.33 -14.06 -13.09
N LYS A 164 -15.03 -14.29 -12.86
CA LYS A 164 -14.19 -15.00 -13.85
C LYS A 164 -14.74 -16.41 -14.11
N GLN A 165 -15.18 -17.08 -13.06
CA GLN A 165 -15.84 -18.40 -13.15
C GLN A 165 -17.30 -18.30 -13.66
N LYS A 166 -17.93 -17.12 -13.58
CA LYS A 166 -19.27 -16.83 -14.14
C LYS A 166 -19.32 -16.96 -15.67
N GLN A 167 -18.22 -16.86 -16.41
CA GLN A 167 -18.24 -17.13 -17.87
C GLN A 167 -18.68 -18.56 -18.20
N ALA A 168 -18.53 -19.52 -17.28
CA ALA A 168 -19.10 -20.86 -17.39
C ALA A 168 -20.60 -20.95 -16.98
N LEU A 169 -21.16 -19.89 -16.39
CA LEU A 169 -22.49 -19.85 -15.74
C LEU A 169 -23.22 -18.50 -15.95
N TYR A 170 -23.41 -18.07 -17.21
CA TYR A 170 -24.17 -16.87 -17.67
C TYR A 170 -23.38 -15.59 -18.01
N SER A 171 -23.74 -15.05 -19.19
CA SER A 171 -23.13 -13.92 -19.89
C SER A 171 -23.41 -12.53 -19.29
N ASN A 172 -22.32 -11.74 -19.23
CA ASN A 172 -22.19 -10.27 -19.37
C ASN A 172 -22.64 -9.26 -18.27
N VAL A 173 -21.85 -8.17 -18.19
CA VAL A 173 -22.09 -6.80 -17.63
C VAL A 173 -21.70 -6.44 -16.16
N LEU A 174 -20.88 -7.21 -15.42
CA LEU A 174 -20.55 -6.83 -14.01
C LEU A 174 -19.09 -6.44 -13.70
N LEU A 175 -18.07 -6.99 -14.37
CA LEU A 175 -16.69 -6.65 -14.01
C LEU A 175 -16.26 -5.25 -14.48
N ARG A 176 -16.71 -4.82 -15.66
CA ARG A 176 -16.49 -3.45 -16.19
C ARG A 176 -17.20 -2.36 -15.36
N LYS A 177 -18.08 -2.74 -14.42
CA LYS A 177 -18.76 -1.84 -13.48
C LYS A 177 -18.17 -1.88 -12.05
N MET A 178 -17.20 -2.75 -11.75
CA MET A 178 -16.57 -2.75 -10.43
C MET A 178 -15.49 -1.68 -10.37
N THR A 179 -15.91 -0.52 -9.90
CA THR A 179 -15.08 0.64 -9.53
C THR A 179 -13.98 0.32 -8.52
N THR A 180 -13.94 -0.87 -7.93
CA THR A 180 -12.90 -1.30 -7.00
C THR A 180 -11.74 -2.06 -7.65
N VAL A 181 -11.89 -2.52 -8.90
CA VAL A 181 -10.82 -3.26 -9.61
C VAL A 181 -9.52 -2.46 -9.72
N PRO A 182 -9.54 -1.16 -10.06
CA PRO A 182 -8.30 -0.39 -10.12
C PRO A 182 -7.54 -0.33 -8.78
N LEU A 183 -8.24 -0.14 -7.65
CA LEU A 183 -7.61 -0.15 -6.32
C LEU A 183 -7.09 -1.53 -5.90
N VAL A 184 -7.78 -2.60 -6.30
CA VAL A 184 -7.30 -3.97 -6.09
C VAL A 184 -6.00 -4.21 -6.87
N SER A 185 -5.86 -3.64 -8.07
CA SER A 185 -4.61 -3.69 -8.81
C SER A 185 -3.50 -2.93 -8.07
N VAL A 186 -3.77 -1.72 -7.55
CA VAL A 186 -2.78 -1.01 -6.72
C VAL A 186 -2.36 -1.84 -5.51
N LEU A 187 -3.33 -2.46 -4.81
CA LEU A 187 -3.03 -3.30 -3.65
C LEU A 187 -2.08 -4.45 -3.98
N ARG A 188 -2.23 -5.08 -5.15
CA ARG A 188 -1.33 -6.16 -5.58
C ARG A 188 0.06 -5.66 -5.91
N GLU A 189 0.15 -4.46 -6.49
CA GLU A 189 1.44 -3.83 -6.81
C GLU A 189 2.21 -3.44 -5.56
N VAL A 190 1.54 -2.91 -4.52
CA VAL A 190 2.21 -2.49 -3.28
C VAL A 190 2.64 -3.65 -2.39
N ASP A 191 2.07 -4.82 -2.61
CA ASP A 191 2.38 -6.05 -1.87
C ASP A 191 3.34 -6.97 -2.65
N SER A 192 3.57 -6.67 -3.92
CA SER A 192 4.53 -7.42 -4.73
C SER A 192 5.95 -7.09 -4.30
N GLU A 193 6.76 -8.12 -4.03
CA GLU A 193 8.21 -7.97 -3.80
C GLU A 193 9.01 -7.85 -5.13
N GLU A 194 8.35 -7.95 -6.28
CA GLU A 194 9.01 -7.92 -7.60
C GLU A 194 9.64 -6.56 -7.90
N ARG A 195 9.09 -5.46 -7.37
CA ARG A 195 9.64 -4.11 -7.54
C ARG A 195 9.37 -3.21 -6.35
N PRO A 196 10.24 -2.22 -6.05
CA PRO A 196 10.00 -1.26 -4.98
C PRO A 196 8.74 -0.43 -5.23
N ALA A 197 7.68 -0.66 -4.44
CA ALA A 197 6.39 0.04 -4.59
C ALA A 197 6.48 1.56 -4.31
N MET A 198 7.45 1.98 -3.50
CA MET A 198 7.61 3.33 -2.95
C MET A 198 7.60 4.42 -4.04
N GLY A 199 8.27 4.18 -5.17
CA GLY A 199 8.35 5.13 -6.29
C GLY A 199 7.17 5.08 -7.27
N TYR A 200 6.21 4.17 -7.08
CA TYR A 200 5.07 3.97 -7.99
C TYR A 200 3.71 4.23 -7.34
N ILE A 201 3.61 4.20 -6.01
CA ILE A 201 2.33 4.32 -5.28
C ILE A 201 1.54 5.57 -5.70
N TYR A 202 2.20 6.73 -5.85
CA TYR A 202 1.55 7.97 -6.25
C TYR A 202 0.84 7.83 -7.61
N GLU A 203 1.59 7.42 -8.64
CA GLU A 203 1.06 7.19 -10.00
C GLU A 203 0.01 6.07 -10.05
N LEU A 204 0.23 4.99 -9.32
CA LEU A 204 -0.72 3.87 -9.26
C LEU A 204 -2.07 4.31 -8.71
N MET A 205 -2.06 5.15 -7.66
CA MET A 205 -3.27 5.70 -7.08
C MET A 205 -3.96 6.72 -8.00
N ASP A 206 -3.19 7.58 -8.66
CA ASP A 206 -3.74 8.53 -9.62
C ASP A 206 -4.39 7.81 -10.82
N SER A 207 -3.67 6.90 -11.48
CA SER A 207 -4.24 6.14 -12.60
C SER A 207 -5.38 5.21 -12.15
N ALA A 208 -5.41 4.79 -10.88
CA ALA A 208 -6.57 4.08 -10.33
C ALA A 208 -7.79 4.99 -10.26
N LYS A 209 -7.66 6.24 -9.79
CA LYS A 209 -8.75 7.23 -9.79
C LYS A 209 -9.24 7.52 -11.21
N GLU A 210 -8.34 7.72 -12.17
CA GLU A 210 -8.69 7.92 -13.57
C GLU A 210 -9.47 6.72 -14.16
N LYS A 211 -8.98 5.49 -13.94
CA LYS A 211 -9.66 4.27 -14.38
C LYS A 211 -11.06 4.13 -13.75
N ILE A 212 -11.24 4.56 -12.50
CA ILE A 212 -12.55 4.59 -11.84
C ILE A 212 -13.50 5.58 -12.54
N ALA A 213 -13.03 6.80 -12.83
CA ALA A 213 -13.80 7.80 -13.55
C ALA A 213 -14.17 7.31 -14.96
N PHE A 214 -13.21 6.71 -15.68
CA PHE A 214 -13.42 6.09 -16.99
C PHE A 214 -14.45 4.97 -16.94
N ASN A 215 -14.37 4.06 -15.96
CA ASN A 215 -15.37 2.99 -15.77
C ASN A 215 -16.76 3.55 -15.45
N CYS A 216 -16.83 4.72 -14.84
CA CYS A 216 -18.05 5.48 -14.61
C CYS A 216 -18.48 6.34 -15.83
N ARG A 217 -17.81 6.21 -16.99
CA ARG A 217 -18.03 7.01 -18.21
C ARG A 217 -17.94 8.52 -17.96
N GLY A 218 -17.06 8.95 -17.07
CA GLY A 218 -16.90 10.36 -16.69
C GLY A 218 -18.11 10.94 -15.93
N MET A 219 -19.08 10.12 -15.49
CA MET A 219 -20.21 10.62 -14.70
C MET A 219 -19.79 10.85 -13.24
N GLU A 220 -19.50 12.10 -12.88
CA GLU A 220 -19.06 12.50 -11.54
C GLU A 220 -19.99 12.03 -10.42
N ARG A 221 -21.31 12.10 -10.62
CA ARG A 221 -22.30 11.57 -9.66
C ARG A 221 -22.08 10.10 -9.28
N LYS A 222 -21.39 9.31 -10.13
CA LYS A 222 -21.09 7.90 -9.89
C LYS A 222 -19.72 7.68 -9.24
N TYR A 223 -18.66 8.34 -9.71
CA TYR A 223 -17.31 8.14 -9.17
C TYR A 223 -16.97 9.07 -8.01
N GLY A 224 -17.58 10.25 -7.92
CA GLY A 224 -17.33 11.25 -6.89
C GLY A 224 -17.50 10.73 -5.45
N PRO A 225 -18.54 9.95 -5.11
CA PRO A 225 -18.64 9.30 -3.80
C PRO A 225 -17.50 8.31 -3.51
N ILE A 226 -16.94 7.67 -4.54
CA ILE A 226 -15.85 6.70 -4.43
C ILE A 226 -14.53 7.44 -4.23
N TRP A 227 -14.25 8.45 -5.05
CA TRP A 227 -13.08 9.32 -4.90
C TRP A 227 -13.05 9.96 -3.52
N ARG A 228 -14.18 10.45 -3.00
CA ARG A 228 -14.24 10.96 -1.61
C ARG A 228 -13.84 9.93 -0.55
N LYS A 229 -14.15 8.64 -0.74
CA LYS A 229 -13.70 7.58 0.18
C LYS A 229 -12.20 7.31 0.04
N ILE A 230 -11.67 7.36 -1.18
CA ILE A 230 -10.23 7.23 -1.45
C ILE A 230 -9.49 8.41 -0.81
N ASP A 231 -9.89 9.64 -1.11
CA ASP A 231 -9.23 10.87 -0.66
C ASP A 231 -9.27 11.02 0.87
N ALA A 232 -10.37 10.62 1.52
CA ALA A 232 -10.48 10.60 2.98
C ALA A 232 -9.48 9.68 3.68
N ARG A 233 -8.89 8.71 2.96
CA ARG A 233 -7.82 7.84 3.47
C ARG A 233 -6.47 8.23 2.90
N TRP A 234 -6.40 8.62 1.63
CA TRP A 234 -5.19 9.00 0.94
C TRP A 234 -4.54 10.19 1.65
N THR A 235 -5.22 11.34 1.71
CA THR A 235 -4.64 12.58 2.22
C THR A 235 -4.08 12.46 3.65
N PRO A 236 -4.82 11.91 4.64
CA PRO A 236 -4.31 11.85 6.01
C PRO A 236 -3.42 10.66 6.32
N GLN A 237 -3.43 9.59 5.50
CA GLN A 237 -2.73 8.33 5.83
C GLN A 237 -1.62 8.01 4.85
N LEU A 238 -1.94 7.88 3.56
CA LEU A 238 -1.03 7.33 2.56
C LEU A 238 -0.26 8.38 1.79
N HIS A 239 -0.82 9.58 1.58
CA HIS A 239 -0.11 10.69 0.96
C HIS A 239 0.93 11.23 1.94
N ARG A 240 2.19 10.86 1.72
CA ARG A 240 3.33 11.26 2.57
C ARG A 240 4.45 11.82 1.70
N PRO A 241 5.28 12.72 2.24
CA PRO A 241 6.42 13.29 1.52
C PRO A 241 7.29 12.22 0.85
N LEU A 242 7.49 11.08 1.52
CA LEU A 242 8.26 9.95 0.97
C LEU A 242 7.67 9.40 -0.34
N HIS A 243 6.34 9.28 -0.45
CA HIS A 243 5.68 8.79 -1.67
C HIS A 243 5.79 9.80 -2.82
N ALA A 244 5.69 11.09 -2.51
CA ALA A 244 5.89 12.17 -3.47
C ALA A 244 7.36 12.24 -3.95
N ALA A 245 8.32 12.18 -3.03
CA ALA A 245 9.75 12.13 -3.33
C ALA A 245 10.09 10.90 -4.17
N GLY A 246 9.58 9.73 -3.81
CA GLY A 246 9.76 8.49 -4.56
C GLY A 246 9.20 8.57 -5.98
N TYR A 247 8.04 9.21 -6.16
CA TYR A 247 7.47 9.46 -7.49
C TYR A 247 8.34 10.41 -8.32
N TYR A 248 8.80 11.52 -7.72
CA TYR A 248 9.66 12.50 -8.39
C TYR A 248 10.98 11.87 -8.86
N LEU A 249 11.61 11.08 -7.99
CA LEU A 249 12.94 10.50 -8.20
C LEU A 249 12.93 9.20 -9.01
N ASN A 250 11.77 8.75 -9.48
CA ASN A 250 11.67 7.52 -10.28
C ASN A 250 11.93 7.83 -11.77
N PRO A 251 13.10 7.47 -12.35
CA PRO A 251 13.45 7.84 -13.73
C PRO A 251 12.46 7.31 -14.77
N GLN A 252 11.86 6.14 -14.52
CA GLN A 252 10.88 5.53 -15.42
C GLN A 252 9.59 6.35 -15.52
N LEU A 253 9.24 7.07 -14.46
CA LEU A 253 8.08 7.96 -14.43
C LEU A 253 8.48 9.39 -14.79
N ARG A 254 9.61 9.88 -14.26
CA ARG A 254 10.11 11.25 -14.40
C ARG A 254 10.16 11.74 -15.83
N TYR A 255 10.65 10.88 -16.74
CA TYR A 255 10.83 11.23 -18.15
C TYR A 255 9.67 10.74 -19.04
N GLY A 256 8.61 10.19 -18.44
CA GLY A 256 7.41 9.76 -19.17
C GLY A 256 6.44 10.91 -19.43
N ASP A 257 5.66 10.80 -20.51
CA ASP A 257 4.68 11.83 -20.94
C ASP A 257 3.60 12.15 -19.88
N LYS A 258 3.41 11.26 -18.90
CA LYS A 258 2.40 11.39 -17.84
C LYS A 258 2.94 11.97 -16.54
N PHE A 259 4.22 12.33 -16.49
CA PHE A 259 4.80 12.89 -15.28
C PHE A 259 4.13 14.20 -14.88
N SER A 260 3.69 14.29 -13.63
CA SER A 260 3.06 15.48 -13.07
C SER A 260 4.00 16.18 -12.09
N ASN A 261 4.58 17.31 -12.51
CA ASN A 261 5.49 18.10 -11.68
C ASN A 261 4.76 19.14 -10.79
N VAL A 262 3.64 18.75 -10.21
CA VAL A 262 2.82 19.66 -9.40
C VAL A 262 3.53 20.06 -8.10
N ASP A 263 3.18 21.22 -7.56
CA ASP A 263 3.77 21.82 -6.37
C ASP A 263 3.78 20.85 -5.17
N GLU A 264 2.74 20.05 -5.02
CA GLU A 264 2.63 19.02 -3.98
C GLU A 264 3.77 17.99 -4.05
N VAL A 265 4.11 17.52 -5.26
CA VAL A 265 5.18 16.52 -5.47
C VAL A 265 6.53 17.14 -5.13
N ARG A 266 6.79 18.36 -5.63
CA ARG A 266 8.04 19.09 -5.35
C ARG A 266 8.19 19.41 -3.85
N LYS A 267 7.10 19.81 -3.20
CA LYS A 267 7.09 20.05 -1.75
C LYS A 267 7.42 18.78 -0.98
N GLY A 268 6.83 17.64 -1.36
CA GLY A 268 7.13 16.35 -0.73
C GLY A 268 8.60 15.95 -0.86
N LEU A 269 9.20 16.17 -2.04
CA LEU A 269 10.64 15.97 -2.24
C LEU A 269 11.48 16.82 -1.27
N PHE A 270 11.22 18.13 -1.23
CA PHE A 270 11.98 19.03 -0.37
C PHE A 270 11.80 18.75 1.11
N GLU A 271 10.59 18.42 1.56
CA GLU A 271 10.33 17.99 2.95
C GLU A 271 11.13 16.73 3.32
N CYS A 272 11.28 15.77 2.40
CA CYS A 272 12.14 14.61 2.61
C CYS A 272 13.62 14.99 2.72
N MET A 273 14.11 15.83 1.80
CA MET A 273 15.51 16.25 1.78
C MET A 273 15.88 17.05 3.03
N ASP A 274 15.03 17.98 3.45
CA ASP A 274 15.25 18.80 4.65
C ASP A 274 15.26 17.97 5.93
N LYS A 275 14.44 16.91 5.99
CA LYS A 275 14.40 16.02 7.15
C LYS A 275 15.57 15.05 7.20
N MET A 276 15.97 14.50 6.05
CA MET A 276 16.91 13.37 5.99
C MET A 276 18.38 13.79 5.78
N LEU A 277 18.62 14.93 5.15
CA LEU A 277 19.96 15.34 4.73
C LEU A 277 20.52 16.43 5.66
N ASP A 278 21.79 16.29 5.99
CA ASP A 278 22.55 17.42 6.53
C ASP A 278 22.80 18.47 5.44
N TYR A 279 23.25 19.66 5.84
CA TYR A 279 23.47 20.79 4.94
C TYR A 279 24.37 20.43 3.74
N GLN A 280 25.43 19.65 3.95
CA GLN A 280 26.38 19.32 2.89
C GLN A 280 25.77 18.32 1.90
N LYS A 281 25.04 17.30 2.40
CA LYS A 281 24.31 16.35 1.56
C LYS A 281 23.16 17.03 0.82
N ARG A 282 22.46 17.98 1.45
CA ARG A 282 21.37 18.77 0.86
C ARG A 282 21.86 19.57 -0.34
N LEU A 283 22.95 20.32 -0.18
CA LEU A 283 23.56 21.09 -1.26
C LEU A 283 23.95 20.22 -2.45
N LYS A 284 24.57 19.06 -2.19
CA LYS A 284 24.92 18.10 -3.25
C LYS A 284 23.69 17.55 -3.96
N ALA A 285 22.64 17.24 -3.21
CA ALA A 285 21.41 16.72 -3.77
C ALA A 285 20.70 17.77 -4.63
N ASP A 286 20.71 19.05 -4.24
CA ASP A 286 20.15 20.15 -5.04
C ASP A 286 20.87 20.29 -6.39
N ILE A 287 22.21 20.28 -6.39
CA ILE A 287 23.02 20.31 -7.63
C ILE A 287 22.72 19.08 -8.51
N GLN A 288 22.54 17.92 -7.88
CA GLN A 288 22.20 16.71 -8.62
C GLN A 288 20.82 16.85 -9.27
N LEU A 289 19.81 17.38 -8.57
CA LEU A 289 18.46 17.54 -9.10
C LEU A 289 18.42 18.38 -10.39
N ASP A 290 19.24 19.44 -10.48
CA ASP A 290 19.37 20.23 -11.71
C ASP A 290 19.86 19.38 -12.90
N SER A 291 20.74 18.40 -12.63
CA SER A 291 21.22 17.45 -13.64
C SER A 291 20.18 16.37 -13.94
N TYR A 292 19.46 15.91 -12.92
CA TYR A 292 18.39 14.92 -13.02
C TYR A 292 17.25 15.41 -13.93
N ASP A 293 16.93 16.70 -13.88
CA ASP A 293 15.92 17.31 -14.76
C ASP A 293 16.26 17.19 -16.25
N GLN A 294 17.54 16.96 -16.58
CA GLN A 294 18.05 16.81 -17.94
C GLN A 294 18.40 15.35 -18.29
N ALA A 295 17.96 14.37 -17.48
CA ALA A 295 18.35 12.96 -17.61
C ALA A 295 19.85 12.71 -17.54
N MET A 296 20.55 13.54 -16.74
CA MET A 296 21.99 13.46 -16.52
C MET A 296 22.33 13.23 -15.03
N GLY A 297 23.60 12.90 -14.78
CA GLY A 297 24.12 12.66 -13.42
C GLY A 297 23.64 11.35 -12.79
N GLU A 298 24.02 11.13 -11.53
CA GLU A 298 23.86 9.82 -10.86
C GLU A 298 22.40 9.35 -10.71
N LEU A 299 21.43 10.27 -10.50
CA LEU A 299 20.01 9.91 -10.40
C LEU A 299 19.36 9.71 -11.77
N GLY A 300 19.90 10.32 -12.85
CA GLY A 300 19.26 10.37 -14.17
C GLY A 300 19.49 9.15 -15.04
N VAL A 301 20.41 8.27 -14.64
CA VAL A 301 20.69 7.02 -15.38
C VAL A 301 19.53 6.05 -15.18
N VAL A 302 18.81 5.77 -16.27
CA VAL A 302 17.85 4.66 -16.30
C VAL A 302 18.67 3.36 -16.37
N LEU A 303 18.78 2.64 -15.24
CA LEU A 303 19.28 1.26 -15.22
C LEU A 303 18.22 0.28 -15.75
#